data_AF-A0AAI9H3H9-F1
#
_entry.id   AF-A0AAI9H3H9-F1
#
_cell.length_a   1.000
_cell.length_b   1.000
_cell.length_c   1.000
_cell.angle_alpha   90.00
_cell.angle_beta   90.00
_cell.angle_gamma   90.00
#
_symmetry.space_group_name_H-M   'P 1'
#
loop_
_entity.id
_entity.type
_entity.pdbx_description
1 polymer ?
#
loop_
_entity_poly.entity_id
_entity_poly.type
_entity_poly.pdbx_seq_one_letter_code
_entity_poly.pdbx_strand_id
1 'polypeptide(L)'
;METFDTDKFRSELDLLSKRIMPGCGLVFELYQRRLSAAIDEFIARLPKEQHAQAFELARQEFDYLSAEEIADEIRRDAEKGYCCHGFDRDCCPLGCGDLDDY
;
A
#
# COMPACT_ATOMS: atom_id res chain seq x y z
N MET A 1 21.53 -4.04 -21.87
CA MET A 1 20.32 -4.24 -21.06
C MET A 1 20.78 -4.13 -19.62
N GLU A 2 20.41 -3.05 -18.92
CA GLU A 2 20.74 -2.94 -17.49
C GLU A 2 19.99 -4.04 -16.74
N THR A 3 20.74 -4.90 -16.08
CA THR A 3 20.22 -5.99 -15.25
C THR A 3 19.51 -5.39 -14.04
N PHE A 4 18.37 -5.97 -13.66
CA PHE A 4 17.63 -5.56 -12.46
C PHE A 4 18.48 -5.80 -11.21
N ASP A 5 18.74 -4.73 -10.45
CA ASP A 5 19.50 -4.79 -9.21
C ASP A 5 18.53 -5.05 -8.04
N THR A 6 18.38 -6.33 -7.72
CA THR A 6 17.49 -6.84 -6.67
C THR A 6 17.82 -6.25 -5.29
N ASP A 7 19.11 -6.11 -4.94
CA ASP A 7 19.51 -5.66 -3.59
C ASP A 7 19.28 -4.16 -3.43
N LYS A 8 19.53 -3.38 -4.49
CA LYS A 8 19.14 -1.97 -4.53
C LYS A 8 17.62 -1.81 -4.41
N PHE A 9 16.85 -2.61 -5.15
CA PHE A 9 15.39 -2.57 -5.09
C PHE A 9 14.87 -2.85 -3.67
N ARG A 10 15.35 -3.91 -3.02
CA ARG A 10 15.02 -4.23 -1.62
C ARG A 10 15.35 -3.09 -0.66
N SER A 11 16.53 -2.48 -0.83
CA SER A 11 16.96 -1.37 0.01
C SER A 11 16.04 -0.16 -0.12
N GLU A 12 15.59 0.17 -1.34
CA GLU A 12 14.62 1.25 -1.58
C GLU A 12 13.26 0.95 -0.95
N LEU A 13 12.77 -0.28 -1.06
CA LEU A 13 11.52 -0.72 -0.44
C LEU A 13 11.56 -0.70 1.09
N ASP A 14 12.67 -1.12 1.70
CA ASP A 14 12.87 -1.02 3.15
C ASP A 14 12.83 0.44 3.62
N LEU A 15 13.43 1.36 2.86
CA LEU A 15 13.34 2.80 3.14
C LEU A 15 11.92 3.35 2.98
N LEU A 16 11.17 2.90 1.98
CA LEU A 16 9.74 3.26 1.81
C LEU A 16 8.91 2.76 2.98
N SER A 17 9.07 1.49 3.38
CA SER A 17 8.39 0.89 4.52
C SER A 17 8.61 1.69 5.81
N LYS A 18 9.88 2.00 6.13
CA LYS A 18 10.26 2.81 7.31
C LYS A 18 9.65 4.21 7.30
N ARG A 19 9.48 4.81 6.12
CA ARG A 19 8.84 6.14 5.97
C ARG A 19 7.33 6.09 6.17
N ILE A 20 6.67 5.02 5.72
CA ILE A 20 5.20 4.93 5.68
C ILE A 20 4.64 4.46 7.02
N MET A 21 5.29 3.50 7.69
CA MET A 21 4.79 2.86 8.90
C MET A 21 4.30 3.84 9.99
N PRO A 22 5.02 4.93 10.34
CA PRO A 22 4.59 5.84 11.41
C PRO A 22 3.23 6.51 11.19
N GLY A 23 2.79 6.65 9.93
CA GLY A 23 1.53 7.30 9.59
C GLY A 23 0.31 6.37 9.57
N CYS A 24 0.49 5.07 9.83
CA CYS A 24 -0.53 4.06 9.56
C CYS A 24 -1.35 3.65 10.79
N GLY A 25 -1.17 4.32 11.93
CA GLY A 25 -1.97 4.06 13.14
C GLY A 25 -1.87 2.63 13.68
N LEU A 26 -0.78 1.92 13.34
CA LEU A 26 -0.60 0.48 13.61
C LEU A 26 -1.65 -0.44 12.97
N VAL A 27 -2.36 0.03 11.95
CA VAL A 27 -3.25 -0.78 11.12
C VAL A 27 -2.45 -1.37 9.97
N PHE A 28 -2.34 -2.70 9.93
CA PHE A 28 -1.53 -3.41 8.94
C PHE A 28 -2.05 -3.17 7.52
N GLU A 29 -3.37 -3.24 7.32
CA GLU A 29 -4.04 -3.06 6.04
C GLU A 29 -3.80 -1.64 5.51
N LEU A 30 -3.87 -0.62 6.36
CA LEU A 30 -3.56 0.76 5.97
C LEU A 30 -2.09 0.93 5.59
N TYR A 31 -1.18 0.29 6.33
CA TYR A 31 0.24 0.25 5.98
C TYR A 31 0.47 -0.43 4.63
N GLN A 32 -0.11 -1.61 4.42
CA GLN A 32 0.02 -2.39 3.19
C GLN A 32 -0.50 -1.62 1.98
N ARG A 33 -1.66 -0.98 2.09
CA ARG A 33 -2.25 -0.13 1.03
C ARG A 33 -1.34 1.03 0.66
N ARG A 34 -0.84 1.76 1.66
CA ARG A 34 0.05 2.92 1.45
C ARG A 34 1.40 2.52 0.90
N LEU A 35 1.98 1.43 1.42
CA LEU A 35 3.23 0.89 0.90
C LEU A 35 3.05 0.46 -0.55
N SER A 36 1.99 -0.26 -0.87
CA SER A 36 1.71 -0.72 -2.24
C SER A 36 1.58 0.46 -3.22
N ALA A 37 0.85 1.52 -2.84
CA ALA A 37 0.77 2.73 -3.65
C ALA A 37 2.14 3.40 -3.86
N ALA A 38 2.99 3.44 -2.84
CA ALA A 38 4.34 3.97 -2.98
C ALA A 38 5.25 3.08 -3.85
N ILE A 39 5.04 1.76 -3.80
CA ILE A 39 5.71 0.79 -4.68
C ILE A 39 5.30 1.01 -6.13
N ASP A 40 4.02 1.23 -6.40
CA ASP A 40 3.53 1.58 -7.74
C ASP A 40 4.23 2.81 -8.29
N GLU A 41 4.30 3.89 -7.50
CA GLU A 41 5.00 5.12 -7.88
C GLU A 41 6.49 4.91 -8.13
N PHE A 42 7.13 4.06 -7.33
CA PHE A 42 8.54 3.74 -7.48
C PHE A 42 8.80 2.92 -8.75
N ILE A 43 8.03 1.85 -8.96
CA ILE A 43 8.14 0.98 -10.14
C ILE A 43 7.83 1.75 -11.42
N ALA A 44 6.88 2.68 -11.40
CA ALA A 44 6.56 3.54 -12.55
C ALA A 44 7.76 4.38 -13.04
N ARG A 45 8.79 4.61 -12.21
CA ARG A 45 10.03 5.31 -12.56
C ARG A 45 11.12 4.39 -13.10
N LEU A 46 10.97 3.07 -12.97
CA LEU A 46 11.89 2.07 -13.51
C LEU A 46 11.65 1.84 -15.02
N PRO A 47 12.65 1.33 -15.76
CA PRO A 47 12.46 0.84 -17.11
C PRO A 47 11.34 -0.22 -17.18
N LYS A 48 10.49 -0.16 -18.21
CA LYS A 48 9.31 -1.04 -18.34
C LYS A 48 9.66 -2.52 -18.33
N GLU A 49 10.83 -2.87 -18.85
CA GLU A 49 11.36 -4.22 -18.91
C GLU A 49 11.59 -4.83 -17.51
N GLN A 50 11.76 -3.97 -16.49
CA GLN A 50 12.00 -4.37 -15.11
C GLN A 50 10.71 -4.45 -14.27
N HIS A 51 9.57 -3.94 -14.76
CA HIS A 51 8.33 -3.83 -13.97
C HIS A 51 7.83 -5.19 -13.48
N ALA A 52 7.78 -6.19 -14.36
CA ALA A 52 7.30 -7.51 -14.00
C ALA A 52 8.12 -8.15 -12.87
N GLN A 53 9.46 -8.04 -12.96
CA GLN A 53 10.36 -8.56 -11.94
C GLN A 53 10.25 -7.77 -10.63
N ALA A 54 10.08 -6.45 -10.70
CA ALA A 54 9.91 -5.59 -9.54
C ALA A 54 8.60 -5.90 -8.77
N PHE A 55 7.48 -6.04 -9.48
CA PHE A 55 6.20 -6.40 -8.86
C PHE A 55 6.22 -7.80 -8.26
N GLU A 56 6.85 -8.78 -8.92
CA GLU A 56 6.98 -10.13 -8.38
C GLU A 56 7.75 -10.11 -7.05
N LEU A 57 8.89 -9.41 -7.01
CA LEU A 57 9.69 -9.30 -5.80
C LEU A 57 8.95 -8.55 -4.68
N ALA A 58 8.23 -7.47 -5.02
CA ALA A 58 7.41 -6.73 -4.07
C ALA A 58 6.29 -7.61 -3.47
N ARG A 59 5.66 -8.48 -4.27
CA ARG A 59 4.67 -9.45 -3.78
C ARG A 59 5.27 -10.48 -2.84
N GLN A 60 6.46 -10.98 -3.16
CA GLN A 60 7.12 -12.04 -2.38
C GLN A 60 7.64 -11.55 -1.02
N GLU A 61 8.12 -10.30 -0.94
CA GLU A 61 8.89 -9.84 0.22
C GLU A 61 8.24 -8.66 0.99
N PHE A 62 7.27 -7.96 0.41
CA PHE A 62 6.72 -6.72 0.97
C PHE A 62 5.19 -6.68 1.00
N ASP A 63 4.52 -7.83 0.85
CA ASP A 63 3.06 -7.97 0.88
C ASP A 63 2.34 -7.03 -0.09
N TYR A 64 2.94 -6.72 -1.24
CA TYR A 64 2.36 -5.81 -2.22
C TYR A 64 0.99 -6.28 -2.73
N LEU A 65 0.05 -5.33 -2.79
CA LEU A 65 -1.28 -5.50 -3.39
C LEU A 65 -1.43 -4.55 -4.58
N SER A 66 -2.07 -5.01 -5.65
CA SER A 66 -2.47 -4.12 -6.73
C SER A 66 -3.59 -3.15 -6.30
N ALA A 67 -3.73 -2.05 -7.04
CA ALA A 67 -4.80 -1.08 -6.82
C ALA A 67 -6.21 -1.70 -6.85
N GLU A 68 -6.43 -2.74 -7.67
CA GLU A 68 -7.71 -3.46 -7.73
C GLU A 68 -7.95 -4.29 -6.47
N GLU A 69 -6.94 -5.03 -6.00
CA GLU A 69 -7.01 -5.80 -4.75
C GLU A 69 -7.30 -4.89 -3.55
N ILE A 70 -6.64 -3.74 -3.48
CA ILE A 70 -6.88 -2.71 -2.45
C ILE A 70 -8.32 -2.17 -2.50
N ALA A 71 -8.82 -1.85 -3.70
CA ALA A 71 -10.18 -1.35 -3.86
C ALA A 71 -11.22 -2.38 -3.41
N ASP A 72 -10.99 -3.66 -3.72
CA ASP A 72 -11.85 -4.77 -3.30
C ASP A 72 -11.82 -5.01 -1.78
N GLU A 73 -10.67 -4.82 -1.13
CA GLU A 73 -10.59 -4.85 0.34
C GLU A 73 -11.35 -3.69 0.97
N ILE A 74 -11.13 -2.46 0.49
CA ILE A 74 -11.82 -1.27 1.00
C ILE A 74 -13.35 -1.42 0.86
N ARG A 75 -13.83 -1.97 -0.26
CA ARG A 75 -15.27 -2.25 -0.45
C ARG A 75 -15.79 -3.23 0.60
N ARG A 76 -15.07 -4.34 0.85
CA ARG A 76 -15.45 -5.35 1.84
C ARG A 76 -15.39 -4.84 3.28
N ASP A 77 -14.48 -3.93 3.57
CA ASP A 77 -14.38 -3.25 4.86
C ASP A 77 -15.55 -2.29 5.06
N ALA A 78 -15.91 -1.52 4.03
CA ALA A 78 -17.06 -0.64 4.05
C ALA A 78 -18.38 -1.40 4.28
N GLU A 79 -18.56 -2.57 3.66
CA GLU A 79 -19.70 -3.47 3.90
C GLU A 79 -19.82 -3.92 5.37
N LYS A 80 -18.71 -3.90 6.12
CA LYS A 80 -18.65 -4.24 7.55
C LYS A 80 -18.73 -3.01 8.47
N GLY A 81 -18.83 -1.81 7.92
CA GLY A 81 -18.87 -0.54 8.68
C GLY A 81 -17.50 0.06 9.00
N TYR A 82 -16.41 -0.47 8.43
CA TYR A 82 -15.09 0.12 8.58
C TYR A 82 -14.85 1.23 7.55
N CYS A 83 -14.12 2.27 7.94
CA CYS A 83 -13.64 3.28 7.00
C CYS A 83 -12.43 2.76 6.20
N CYS A 84 -12.05 3.46 5.13
CA CYS A 84 -10.89 3.09 4.30
C CYS A 84 -9.55 3.06 5.05
N HIS A 85 -9.50 3.64 6.26
CA HIS A 85 -8.34 3.59 7.17
C HIS A 85 -8.30 2.34 8.05
N GLY A 86 -9.29 1.44 7.94
CA GLY A 86 -9.35 0.16 8.66
C GLY A 86 -9.87 0.25 10.09
N PHE A 87 -10.51 1.36 10.46
CA PHE A 87 -11.15 1.55 11.76
C PHE A 87 -12.66 1.47 11.62
N ASP A 88 -13.35 1.14 12.71
CA ASP A 88 -14.76 1.51 12.85
C ASP A 88 -14.91 3.01 12.52
N ARG A 89 -15.88 3.33 11.67
CA ARG A 89 -16.02 4.67 11.10
C ARG A 89 -16.09 5.74 12.20
N ASP A 90 -16.78 5.45 13.31
CA ASP A 90 -16.99 6.38 14.43
C ASP A 90 -15.80 6.42 15.40
N CYS A 91 -14.87 5.48 15.29
CA CYS A 91 -13.64 5.43 16.09
C CYS A 91 -12.39 5.89 15.34
N CYS A 92 -12.52 6.28 14.06
CA CYS A 92 -11.37 6.67 13.26
C CYS A 92 -10.80 8.02 13.74
N PRO A 93 -9.50 8.11 14.06
CA PRO A 93 -8.88 9.35 14.57
C PRO A 93 -8.85 10.50 13.53
N LEU A 94 -9.16 10.19 12.27
CA LEU A 94 -9.30 11.18 11.19
C LEU A 94 -10.72 11.76 11.10
N GLY A 95 -11.64 11.36 11.97
CA GLY A 95 -13.02 11.88 12.00
C GLY A 95 -13.89 11.35 10.86
N CYS A 96 -13.69 10.10 10.41
CA CYS A 96 -14.48 9.54 9.31
C CYS A 96 -15.97 9.37 9.63
N GLY A 97 -16.35 9.29 10.91
CA GLY A 97 -17.75 9.30 11.36
C GLY A 97 -18.46 10.63 11.14
N ASP A 98 -17.70 11.73 11.08
CA ASP A 98 -18.25 13.08 10.90
C ASP A 98 -18.44 13.45 9.42
N LEU A 99 -18.00 12.61 8.50
CA LEU A 99 -18.21 12.81 7.06
C LEU A 99 -19.65 12.38 6.74
N ASP A 100 -20.55 13.33 6.45
CA ASP A 100 -21.90 13.00 5.99
C ASP A 100 -21.85 12.26 4.63
N ASP A 101 -22.65 11.20 4.47
CA ASP A 101 -22.85 10.50 3.19
C ASP A 101 -23.75 11.35 2.27
N TYR A 102 -23.21 12.43 1.70
CA TYR A 102 -23.90 13.30 0.72
C TYR A 102 -23.84 12.76 -0.72
#